data_AF-A0A0C3CUC6-F1
#
_entry.id   AF-A0A0C3CUC6-F1
#
_cell.length_a   1.000
_cell.length_b   1.000
_cell.length_c   1.000
_cell.angle_alpha   90.00
_cell.angle_beta   90.00
_cell.angle_gamma   90.00
#
_symmetry.space_group_name_H-M   'P 1'
#
loop_
_entity.id
_entity.type
_entity.pdbx_description
1 polymer ?
#
loop_
_entity_poly.entity_id
_entity_poly.type
_entity_poly.pdbx_seq_one_letter_code
_entity_poly.pdbx_strand_id
1 'polypeptide(L)'
;MSVISQVVTSTSGAPTEYNFIVVGSGFAGCMTTLNFLENAKSLGKAATVALIEAGKDGEQRGASRWTPAFFRLDKENKLDSNFKNEMKLVSNGLADQAYCEKLETDVPNTVQFLLNHEHT
;
A
#
# COMPACT_ATOMS: atom_id res chain seq x y z
N MET A 1 15.06 25.38 -2.34
CA MET A 1 14.23 25.63 -3.54
C MET A 1 12.92 24.88 -3.32
N SER A 2 11.82 25.62 -3.22
CA SER A 2 10.49 25.08 -2.93
C SER A 2 9.87 24.60 -4.24
N VAL A 3 9.54 23.31 -4.36
CA VAL A 3 8.83 22.78 -5.51
C VAL A 3 7.36 23.11 -5.29
N ILE A 4 6.89 24.10 -6.05
CA ILE A 4 5.50 24.59 -6.02
C ILE A 4 4.59 23.45 -6.48
N SER A 5 3.66 23.04 -5.61
CA SER A 5 2.49 22.25 -5.97
C SER A 5 1.73 22.99 -7.07
N GLN A 6 1.78 22.50 -8.30
CA GLN A 6 0.91 23.02 -9.36
C GLN A 6 -0.47 22.41 -9.16
N VAL A 7 -1.36 23.19 -8.55
CA VAL A 7 -2.81 23.00 -8.68
C VAL A 7 -3.16 23.34 -10.13
N VAL A 8 -3.30 22.32 -10.97
CA VAL A 8 -3.69 22.46 -12.36
C VAL A 8 -5.21 22.61 -12.42
N THR A 9 -5.69 23.85 -12.41
CA THR A 9 -7.08 24.18 -12.79
C THR A 9 -7.08 24.64 -14.25
N SER A 10 -6.76 23.75 -15.19
CA SER A 10 -6.96 24.00 -16.62
C SER A 10 -7.97 23.01 -17.18
N THR A 11 -9.19 23.48 -17.44
CA THR A 11 -10.25 22.71 -18.12
C THR A 11 -10.07 22.65 -19.64
N SER A 12 -8.82 22.72 -20.14
CA SER A 12 -8.51 22.71 -21.58
C SER A 12 -7.27 21.89 -21.98
N GLY A 13 -6.77 21.01 -21.10
CA GLY A 13 -5.75 20.03 -21.46
C GLY A 13 -6.38 18.73 -21.98
N ALA A 14 -5.73 18.06 -22.94
CA ALA A 14 -6.05 16.66 -23.24
C ALA A 14 -6.00 15.84 -21.93
N PRO A 15 -6.88 14.85 -21.74
CA PRO A 15 -6.94 14.09 -20.50
C PRO A 15 -5.55 13.49 -20.19
N THR A 16 -5.05 13.73 -18.98
CA THR A 16 -3.79 13.14 -18.54
C THR A 16 -3.94 11.62 -18.48
N GLU A 17 -3.15 10.91 -19.28
CA GLU A 17 -3.15 9.45 -19.29
C GLU A 17 -2.20 8.89 -18.22
N TYR A 18 -2.70 7.96 -17.43
CA TYR A 18 -1.93 7.21 -16.44
C TYR A 18 -2.00 5.72 -16.76
N ASN A 19 -0.92 4.99 -16.56
CA ASN A 19 -0.92 3.53 -16.74
C ASN A 19 -1.65 2.81 -15.60
N PHE A 20 -1.71 3.44 -14.42
CA PHE A 20 -2.40 2.89 -13.27
C PHE A 20 -2.94 4.01 -12.37
N ILE A 21 -4.11 3.81 -11.79
CA ILE A 21 -4.74 4.75 -10.86
C ILE A 21 -4.96 4.00 -9.55
N VAL A 22 -4.47 4.57 -8.45
CA VAL A 22 -4.60 4.04 -7.11
C VAL A 22 -5.42 5.03 -6.27
N VAL A 23 -6.51 4.55 -5.70
CA VAL A 23 -7.41 5.35 -4.86
C VAL A 23 -7.17 5.01 -3.40
N GLY A 24 -6.72 6.00 -2.63
CA GLY A 24 -6.29 5.92 -1.24
C GLY A 24 -4.77 5.90 -1.11
N SER A 25 -4.17 6.84 -0.39
CA SER A 25 -2.73 6.93 -0.09
C SER A 25 -2.35 6.36 1.29
N GLY A 26 -3.16 5.45 1.82
CA GLY A 26 -2.81 4.65 2.99
C GLY A 26 -1.72 3.63 2.69
N PHE A 27 -1.44 2.74 3.67
CA PHE A 27 -0.42 1.70 3.55
C PHE A 27 -0.57 0.89 2.25
N ALA A 28 -1.77 0.36 1.98
CA ALA A 28 -2.02 -0.47 0.80
C ALA A 28 -1.78 0.30 -0.52
N GLY A 29 -2.21 1.55 -0.61
CA GLY A 29 -2.10 2.33 -1.85
C GLY A 29 -0.68 2.78 -2.16
N CYS A 30 0.06 3.23 -1.16
CA CYS A 30 1.49 3.55 -1.30
C CYS A 30 2.30 2.31 -1.70
N MET A 31 2.07 1.17 -1.03
CA MET A 31 2.75 -0.09 -1.33
C MET A 31 2.44 -0.59 -2.75
N THR A 32 1.17 -0.51 -3.15
CA THR A 32 0.73 -0.87 -4.50
C THR A 32 1.39 0.01 -5.56
N THR A 33 1.44 1.32 -5.32
CA THR A 33 2.07 2.29 -6.23
C THR A 33 3.56 2.02 -6.38
N LEU A 34 4.26 1.84 -5.26
CA LEU A 34 5.70 1.60 -5.24
C LEU A 34 6.06 0.28 -5.96
N ASN A 35 5.38 -0.81 -5.59
CA ASN A 35 5.60 -2.13 -6.20
C ASN A 35 5.32 -2.11 -7.71
N PHE A 36 4.24 -1.44 -8.14
CA PHE A 36 3.94 -1.31 -9.57
C PHE A 36 5.06 -0.57 -10.33
N LEU A 37 5.54 0.56 -9.80
CA LEU A 37 6.60 1.34 -10.42
C LEU A 37 7.93 0.58 -10.47
N GLU A 38 8.29 -0.11 -9.39
CA GLU A 38 9.51 -0.94 -9.35
C GLU A 38 9.44 -2.12 -10.31
N ASN A 39 8.29 -2.79 -10.39
CA ASN A 39 8.08 -3.88 -11.34
C ASN A 39 8.08 -3.37 -12.79
N ALA A 40 7.48 -2.21 -13.06
CA ALA A 40 7.57 -1.60 -14.39
C ALA A 40 9.03 -1.29 -14.77
N LYS A 41 9.79 -0.71 -13.83
CA LYS A 41 11.21 -0.40 -14.00
C LYS A 41 12.06 -1.66 -14.22
N SER A 42 11.83 -2.74 -13.46
CA SER A 42 12.56 -4.00 -13.62
C SER A 42 12.32 -4.66 -14.99
N LEU A 43 11.13 -4.44 -15.56
CA LEU A 43 10.76 -4.86 -16.91
C LEU A 43 11.21 -3.89 -18.02
N GLY A 44 11.95 -2.83 -17.69
CA GLY A 44 12.40 -1.82 -18.64
C GLY A 44 11.29 -0.94 -19.21
N LYS A 45 10.16 -0.82 -18.50
CA LYS A 45 9.02 -0.01 -18.92
C LYS A 45 8.98 1.30 -18.15
N ALA A 46 8.73 2.40 -18.86
CA ALA A 46 8.31 3.65 -18.24
C ALA A 46 6.82 3.54 -17.88
N ALA A 47 6.46 3.86 -16.64
CA ALA A 47 5.08 3.84 -16.19
C ALA A 47 4.74 5.06 -15.33
N THR A 48 3.52 5.56 -15.47
CA THR A 48 2.96 6.67 -14.69
C THR A 48 1.80 6.17 -13.83
N VAL A 49 1.75 6.61 -12.58
CA VAL A 49 0.69 6.27 -11.63
C VAL A 49 0.05 7.55 -11.09
N ALA A 50 -1.27 7.60 -11.07
CA ALA A 50 -2.00 8.59 -10.27
C ALA A 50 -2.35 7.97 -8.91
N LEU A 51 -1.74 8.47 -7.83
CA LEU A 51 -2.10 8.13 -6.45
C LEU A 51 -2.99 9.24 -5.89
N ILE A 52 -4.22 8.91 -5.56
CA ILE A 52 -5.27 9.87 -5.20
C ILE A 52 -5.70 9.64 -3.75
N GLU A 53 -5.79 10.70 -2.96
CA GLU A 53 -6.29 10.64 -1.57
C GLU A 53 -7.39 11.67 -1.36
N ALA A 54 -8.39 11.32 -0.55
CA ALA A 54 -9.46 12.24 -0.20
C ALA A 54 -8.99 13.23 0.88
N GLY A 55 -8.93 14.52 0.53
CA GLY A 55 -8.73 15.59 1.51
C GLY A 55 -8.11 16.86 0.93
N LYS A 56 -7.47 17.64 1.79
CA LYS A 56 -6.83 18.90 1.42
C LYS A 56 -5.37 18.69 1.04
N ASP A 57 -4.89 19.51 0.10
CA ASP A 57 -3.49 19.54 -0.29
C ASP A 57 -2.56 19.74 0.91
N GLY A 58 -1.48 18.96 0.92
CA GLY A 58 -0.47 19.01 1.99
C GLY A 58 -0.85 18.24 3.27
N GLU A 59 -2.06 17.68 3.35
CA GLU A 59 -2.43 16.83 4.48
C GLU A 59 -2.14 15.36 4.19
N GLN A 60 -1.36 14.72 5.07
CA GLN A 60 -1.21 13.27 5.05
C GLN A 60 -2.43 12.62 5.70
N ARG A 61 -3.36 12.18 4.86
CA ARG A 61 -4.61 11.53 5.24
C ARG A 61 -4.55 10.04 4.95
N GLY A 62 -5.38 9.28 5.65
CA GLY A 62 -5.37 7.83 5.61
C GLY A 62 -5.35 7.23 7.02
N ALA A 63 -6.24 6.25 7.25
CA ALA A 63 -6.36 5.59 8.55
C ALA A 63 -5.06 4.90 9.00
N SER A 64 -4.23 4.46 8.04
CA SER A 64 -2.94 3.80 8.31
C SER A 64 -1.97 4.65 9.12
N ARG A 65 -2.03 5.99 9.05
CA ARG A 65 -1.17 6.88 9.84
C ARG A 65 -1.57 6.93 11.33
N TRP A 66 -2.84 6.72 11.62
CA TRP A 66 -3.44 6.99 12.94
C TRP A 66 -3.88 5.72 13.67
N THR A 67 -3.90 4.58 12.98
CA THR A 67 -4.34 3.32 13.57
C THR A 67 -3.30 2.79 14.56
N PRO A 68 -3.72 2.44 15.80
CA PRO A 68 -2.87 1.70 16.73
C PRO A 68 -2.95 0.19 16.53
N ALA A 69 -3.72 -0.29 15.53
CA ALA A 69 -3.85 -1.70 15.22
C ALA A 69 -2.68 -2.16 14.33
N PHE A 70 -1.83 -3.02 14.88
CA PHE A 70 -0.66 -3.58 14.20
C PHE A 70 -0.73 -5.10 14.16
N PHE A 71 -0.13 -5.69 13.12
CA PHE A 71 0.19 -7.11 13.14
C PHE A 71 1.33 -7.35 14.13
N ARG A 72 1.19 -8.41 14.92
CA ARG A 72 2.26 -8.87 15.82
C ARG A 72 3.10 -9.87 15.04
N LEU A 73 4.39 -9.59 14.95
CA LEU A 73 5.36 -10.42 14.24
C LEU A 73 6.41 -10.95 15.22
N ASP A 74 6.92 -12.14 14.94
CA ASP A 74 8.10 -12.66 15.60
C ASP A 74 9.39 -12.04 15.03
N LYS A 75 10.54 -12.48 15.54
CA LYS A 75 11.87 -12.02 15.12
C LYS A 75 12.24 -12.43 13.69
N GLU A 76 11.48 -13.34 13.08
CA GLU A 76 11.62 -13.78 11.70
C GLU A 76 10.58 -13.12 10.76
N ASN A 77 9.89 -12.08 11.23
CA ASN A 77 8.82 -11.38 10.50
C ASN A 77 7.62 -12.28 10.16
N LYS A 78 7.36 -13.33 10.94
CA LYS A 78 6.21 -14.21 10.74
C LYS A 78 5.06 -13.83 11.66
N LEU A 79 3.84 -14.08 11.20
CA LEU A 79 2.66 -14.06 12.05
C LEU A 79 2.69 -15.24 13.03
N ASP A 80 1.86 -15.15 14.07
CA ASP A 80 1.59 -16.29 14.96
C ASP A 80 1.11 -17.50 14.14
N SER A 81 1.65 -18.69 14.42
CA SER A 81 1.29 -19.93 13.71
C SER A 81 -0.19 -20.31 13.79
N ASN A 82 -0.93 -19.75 14.74
CA ASN A 82 -2.37 -19.93 14.90
C ASN A 82 -3.20 -18.81 14.26
N PHE A 83 -2.57 -17.87 13.54
CA PHE A 83 -3.21 -16.67 12.98
C PHE A 83 -4.49 -16.97 12.20
N LYS A 84 -4.47 -17.95 11.28
CA LYS A 84 -5.66 -18.26 10.47
C LYS A 84 -6.84 -18.78 11.30
N ASN A 85 -6.56 -19.57 12.33
CA ASN A 85 -7.60 -20.07 13.24
C ASN A 85 -8.14 -18.93 14.11
N GLU A 86 -7.27 -18.02 14.55
CA GLU A 86 -7.69 -16.80 15.26
C GLU A 86 -8.60 -15.95 14.37
N MET A 87 -8.22 -15.71 13.11
CA MET A 87 -9.05 -14.97 12.15
C MET A 87 -10.39 -15.65 11.92
N LYS A 88 -10.44 -16.98 11.84
CA LYS A 88 -11.69 -17.73 11.77
C LYS A 88 -12.56 -17.51 13.00
N LEU A 89 -11.97 -17.53 14.20
CA LEU A 89 -12.70 -17.34 15.45
C LEU A 89 -13.25 -15.91 15.58
N VAL A 90 -12.41 -14.89 15.44
CA VAL A 90 -12.80 -13.48 15.65
C VAL A 90 -13.71 -12.93 14.55
N SER A 91 -13.69 -13.54 13.37
CA SER A 91 -14.62 -13.22 12.27
C SER A 91 -15.93 -14.00 12.33
N ASN A 92 -16.14 -14.85 13.35
CA ASN A 92 -17.28 -15.77 13.42
C ASN A 92 -17.41 -16.67 12.16
N GLY A 93 -16.28 -17.13 11.64
CA GLY A 93 -16.19 -17.97 10.45
C GLY A 93 -16.39 -17.25 9.11
N LEU A 94 -16.48 -15.92 9.10
CA LEU A 94 -16.70 -15.13 7.88
C LEU A 94 -15.41 -14.78 7.12
N ALA A 95 -14.24 -14.90 7.77
CA ALA A 95 -12.97 -14.67 7.11
C ALA A 95 -12.68 -15.73 6.06
N ASP A 96 -12.32 -15.30 4.86
CA ASP A 96 -11.79 -16.17 3.81
C ASP A 96 -10.46 -16.79 4.27
N GLN A 97 -10.48 -18.11 4.46
CA GLN A 97 -9.32 -18.83 4.96
C GLN A 97 -8.20 -18.92 3.94
N ALA A 98 -8.50 -18.97 2.65
CA ALA A 98 -7.46 -18.97 1.62
C ALA A 98 -6.72 -17.62 1.60
N TYR A 99 -7.44 -16.53 1.83
CA TYR A 99 -6.82 -15.21 1.99
C TYR A 99 -5.95 -15.14 3.25
N CYS A 100 -6.44 -15.64 4.40
CA CYS A 100 -5.65 -15.68 5.64
C CYS A 100 -4.35 -16.50 5.48
N GLU A 101 -4.42 -17.65 4.82
CA GLU A 101 -3.25 -18.51 4.54
C GLU A 101 -2.26 -17.84 3.58
N LYS A 102 -2.77 -17.15 2.55
CA LYS A 102 -1.94 -16.39 1.62
C LYS A 102 -1.24 -15.24 2.33
N LEU A 103 -1.96 -14.50 3.16
CA LEU A 103 -1.39 -13.42 3.97
C LEU A 103 -0.29 -13.96 4.90
N GLU A 104 -0.53 -15.05 5.62
CA GLU A 104 0.46 -15.68 6.50
C GLU A 104 1.75 -16.05 5.76
N THR A 105 1.62 -16.55 4.52
CA THR A 105 2.76 -16.91 3.67
C THR A 105 3.54 -15.69 3.16
N ASP A 106 2.85 -14.60 2.82
CA ASP A 106 3.43 -13.43 2.14
C ASP A 106 3.98 -12.37 3.10
N VAL A 107 3.56 -12.37 4.38
CA VAL A 107 3.97 -11.36 5.37
C VAL A 107 5.49 -11.23 5.52
N PRO A 108 6.28 -12.32 5.67
CA PRO A 108 7.72 -12.17 5.84
C PRO A 108 8.41 -11.43 4.69
N ASN A 109 8.02 -11.74 3.45
CA ASN A 109 8.54 -11.08 2.25
C ASN A 109 8.07 -9.63 2.16
N THR A 110 6.82 -9.37 2.54
CA THR A 110 6.23 -8.01 2.55
C THR A 110 6.93 -7.11 3.56
N VAL A 111 7.23 -7.63 4.75
CA VAL A 111 7.95 -6.90 5.80
C VAL A 111 9.39 -6.64 5.37
N GLN A 112 10.06 -7.63 4.78
CA GLN A 112 11.40 -7.43 4.25
C GLN A 112 11.43 -6.34 3.16
N PHE A 113 10.40 -6.31 2.30
CA PHE A 113 10.26 -5.24 1.31
C PHE A 113 10.16 -3.86 1.98
N LEU A 114 9.37 -3.71 3.05
CA LEU A 114 9.28 -2.45 3.79
C LEU A 114 10.63 -2.01 4.36
N LEU A 115 11.32 -2.93 5.05
CA LEU A 115 12.62 -2.66 5.68
C LEU A 115 13.66 -2.17 4.66
N ASN A 116 13.63 -2.71 3.44
CA ASN A 116 14.51 -2.28 2.35
C ASN A 116 14.25 -0.83 1.90
N HIS A 117 13.10 -0.27 2.23
CA HIS A 117 12.65 1.08 1.86
C HIS A 117 12.57 2.06 3.04
N GLU A 118 12.92 1.65 4.27
CA GLU A 118 12.89 2.53 5.45
C GLU A 118 14.02 3.59 5.47
N HIS A 119 15.00 3.51 4.57
CA HIS A 119 16.19 4.38 4.54
C HIS A 119 16.25 5.40 3.40
N THR A 120 15.19 5.58 2.63
CA THR A 120 15.07 6.65 1.61
C THR A 120 14.38 7.87 2.15
#